data_AF-A0A6C1QL85-F1
#
_entry.id   AF-A0A6C1QL85-F1
#
_cell.length_a   1.000
_cell.length_b   1.000
_cell.length_c   1.000
_cell.angle_alpha   90.00
_cell.angle_beta   90.00
_cell.angle_gamma   90.00
#
_symmetry.space_group_name_H-M   'P 1'
#
loop_
_entity.id
_entity.type
_entity.pdbx_description
1 polymer ?
#
loop_
_entity_poly.entity_id
_entity_poly.type
_entity_poly.pdbx_seq_one_letter_code
_entity_poly.pdbx_strand_id
1 'polypeptide(L)'
;MKSLPNLLLISGTGQNSGKTTLACKLIAECSIQFPITAIKISPHFHEPTPRLPEIAAYEGFVIYEEILHDTGKDSSRFLDAGAKRVYYITAQRDSQYNAMETLLEKIPAGTPIICEAGGLHHHFKPGLHIVTISKNKPPQKEIPQSADLVVEFDGEGFKFETNTLLWKDNEWNIIK
;
A
#
# COMPACT_ATOMS: atom_id res chain seq x y z
N MET A 1 15.08 5.86 9.73
CA MET A 1 14.05 4.96 9.17
C MET A 1 13.90 3.75 10.07
N LYS A 2 12.68 3.39 10.45
CA LYS A 2 12.37 2.16 11.22
C LYS A 2 12.27 0.97 10.27
N SER A 3 12.85 -0.17 10.62
CA SER A 3 12.73 -1.38 9.79
C SER A 3 11.33 -2.00 9.93
N LEU A 4 10.74 -2.39 8.79
CA LEU A 4 9.45 -3.06 8.73
C LEU A 4 9.48 -4.14 7.63
N PRO A 5 10.16 -5.28 7.87
CA PRO A 5 10.39 -6.31 6.84
C PRO A 5 9.09 -6.95 6.32
N ASN A 6 8.04 -6.95 7.14
CA ASN A 6 6.73 -7.47 6.76
C ASN A 6 5.91 -6.55 5.84
N LEU A 7 6.46 -5.40 5.44
CA LEU A 7 5.83 -4.42 4.56
C LEU A 7 6.34 -4.55 3.12
N LEU A 8 5.41 -4.73 2.18
CA LEU A 8 5.59 -4.44 0.76
C LEU A 8 4.97 -3.07 0.50
N LEU A 9 5.82 -2.08 0.26
CA LEU A 9 5.42 -0.71 0.00
C LEU A 9 5.33 -0.46 -1.51
N ILE A 10 4.19 0.04 -1.96
CA ILE A 10 3.93 0.48 -3.32
C ILE A 10 3.80 2.00 -3.31
N SER A 11 4.78 2.67 -3.90
CA SER A 11 4.74 4.10 -4.16
C SER A 11 4.70 4.37 -5.67
N GLY A 12 4.69 5.64 -6.07
CA GLY A 12 4.63 5.96 -7.49
C GLY A 12 4.92 7.42 -7.77
N THR A 13 5.32 7.69 -9.01
CA THR A 13 5.84 9.00 -9.43
C THR A 13 4.76 10.02 -9.77
N GLY A 14 3.48 9.69 -9.56
CA GLY A 14 2.36 10.58 -9.79
C GLY A 14 0.99 9.95 -9.51
N GLN A 15 -0.08 10.71 -9.76
CA GLN A 15 -1.43 10.16 -9.84
C GLN A 15 -1.57 9.29 -11.09
N ASN A 16 -2.40 8.25 -11.03
CA ASN A 16 -2.65 7.30 -12.12
C ASN A 16 -1.38 6.61 -12.66
N SER A 17 -0.33 6.48 -11.83
CA SER A 17 0.88 5.72 -12.14
C SER A 17 0.71 4.20 -12.02
N GLY A 18 -0.50 3.70 -11.74
CA GLY A 18 -0.79 2.27 -11.58
C GLY A 18 -0.70 1.72 -10.15
N LYS A 19 -0.38 2.51 -9.12
CA LYS A 19 -0.22 2.02 -7.74
C LYS A 19 -1.36 1.11 -7.26
N THR A 20 -2.61 1.60 -7.30
CA THR A 20 -3.77 0.81 -6.87
C THR A 20 -3.90 -0.48 -7.69
N THR A 21 -3.69 -0.41 -9.00
CA THR A 21 -3.77 -1.58 -9.89
C THR A 21 -2.70 -2.62 -9.54
N LEU A 22 -1.47 -2.20 -9.22
CA LEU A 22 -0.41 -3.10 -8.78
C LEU A 22 -0.73 -3.71 -7.43
N ALA A 23 -1.21 -2.91 -6.47
CA ALA A 23 -1.63 -3.38 -5.16
C ALA A 23 -2.71 -4.45 -5.28
N CYS A 24 -3.78 -4.21 -6.06
CA CYS A 24 -4.83 -5.19 -6.31
C CYS A 24 -4.28 -6.48 -6.93
N LYS A 25 -3.40 -6.38 -7.94
CA LYS A 25 -2.79 -7.57 -8.58
C LYS A 25 -2.03 -8.42 -7.55
N LEU A 26 -1.18 -7.79 -6.74
CA LEU A 26 -0.37 -8.46 -5.73
C LEU A 26 -1.23 -9.06 -4.61
N ILE A 27 -2.25 -8.35 -4.15
CA ILE A 27 -3.20 -8.86 -3.15
C ILE A 27 -3.91 -10.10 -3.71
N ALA A 28 -4.41 -10.05 -4.95
CA ALA A 28 -5.13 -11.17 -5.56
C ALA A 28 -4.30 -12.45 -5.64
N GLU A 29 -3.02 -12.33 -5.92
CA GLU A 29 -2.14 -13.49 -6.03
C GLU A 29 -1.62 -13.97 -4.67
N CYS A 30 -1.19 -13.06 -3.80
CA CYS A 30 -0.63 -13.42 -2.49
C CYS A 30 -1.70 -13.88 -1.49
N SER A 31 -2.93 -13.38 -1.59
CA SER A 31 -4.04 -13.76 -0.71
C SER A 31 -4.44 -15.23 -0.82
N ILE A 32 -4.09 -15.89 -1.93
CA ILE A 32 -4.28 -17.33 -2.13
C ILE A 32 -3.54 -18.14 -1.05
N GLN A 33 -2.37 -17.65 -0.59
CA GLN A 33 -1.50 -18.37 0.35
C GLN A 33 -1.42 -17.71 1.72
N PHE A 34 -1.60 -16.39 1.81
CA PHE A 34 -1.34 -15.64 3.03
C PHE A 34 -2.48 -14.67 3.38
N PRO A 35 -2.79 -14.45 4.67
CA PRO A 35 -3.83 -13.51 5.09
C PRO A 35 -3.34 -12.06 4.99
N ILE A 36 -3.33 -11.51 3.78
CA ILE A 36 -2.81 -10.16 3.51
C ILE A 36 -3.62 -9.09 4.26
N THR A 37 -2.92 -8.19 4.93
CA THR A 37 -3.49 -6.91 5.38
C THR A 37 -3.09 -5.82 4.39
N ALA A 38 -4.06 -5.23 3.72
CA ALA A 38 -3.81 -4.13 2.79
C ALA A 38 -4.01 -2.77 3.46
N ILE A 39 -3.17 -1.81 3.11
CA ILE A 39 -3.24 -0.45 3.65
C ILE A 39 -3.21 0.53 2.48
N LYS A 40 -4.11 1.51 2.48
CA LYS A 40 -4.02 2.66 1.59
C LYS A 40 -3.84 3.93 2.40
N ILE A 41 -2.77 4.68 2.13
CA ILE A 41 -2.53 5.98 2.75
C ILE A 41 -2.68 7.08 1.69
N SER A 42 -3.59 8.02 1.94
CA SER A 42 -3.83 9.18 1.08
C SER A 42 -3.64 10.49 1.84
N PRO A 43 -2.96 11.50 1.27
CA PRO A 43 -2.94 12.85 1.83
C PRO A 43 -4.25 13.62 1.58
N HIS A 44 -5.14 13.06 0.74
CA HIS A 44 -6.42 13.67 0.44
C HIS A 44 -7.44 13.22 1.48
N PHE A 45 -7.84 14.16 2.34
CA PHE A 45 -8.99 14.03 3.23
C PHE A 45 -10.26 14.08 2.38
N HIS A 46 -10.54 12.99 1.68
CA HIS A 46 -11.87 12.77 1.14
C HIS A 46 -12.80 12.43 2.30
N GLU A 47 -14.07 12.82 2.18
CA GLU A 47 -15.07 12.27 3.09
C GLU A 47 -14.99 10.74 3.02
N PRO A 48 -14.87 10.06 4.19
CA PRO A 48 -14.88 8.62 4.22
C PRO A 48 -16.20 8.12 3.63
N THR A 49 -16.18 6.93 3.04
CA THR A 49 -17.43 6.25 2.73
C THR A 49 -18.27 6.21 4.01
N PRO A 50 -19.53 6.67 4.01
CA PRO A 50 -20.34 6.67 5.20
C PRO A 50 -20.34 5.27 5.85
N ARG A 51 -20.21 5.23 7.18
CA ARG A 51 -20.29 4.01 8.02
C ARG A 51 -19.06 3.11 8.05
N LEU A 52 -17.90 3.54 7.56
CA LEU A 52 -16.66 2.79 7.84
C LEU A 52 -16.32 2.88 9.34
N PRO A 53 -15.98 1.75 10.00
CA PRO A 53 -15.48 1.78 11.37
C PRO A 53 -14.22 2.65 11.48
N GLU A 54 -14.28 3.66 12.34
CA GLU A 54 -13.11 4.43 12.74
C GLU A 54 -12.30 3.62 13.75
N ILE A 55 -11.03 3.40 13.44
CA ILE A 55 -10.08 2.70 14.31
C ILE A 55 -9.35 3.69 15.22
N ALA A 56 -9.01 4.86 14.69
CA ALA A 56 -8.38 5.94 15.43
C ALA A 56 -8.52 7.26 14.66
N ALA A 57 -8.74 8.36 15.38
CA ALA A 57 -8.68 9.72 14.84
C ALA A 57 -7.82 10.59 15.76
N TYR A 58 -6.85 11.27 15.15
CA TYR A 58 -5.97 12.22 15.82
C TYR A 58 -5.80 13.47 14.95
N GLU A 59 -5.17 14.49 15.50
CA GLU A 59 -4.75 15.62 14.70
C GLU A 59 -3.80 15.16 13.58
N GLY A 60 -4.14 15.52 12.34
CA GLY A 60 -3.33 15.21 11.16
C GLY A 60 -3.57 13.85 10.51
N PHE A 61 -4.33 12.93 11.13
CA PHE A 61 -4.71 11.67 10.48
C PHE A 61 -5.96 10.97 11.05
N VAL A 62 -6.61 10.17 10.21
CA VAL A 62 -7.69 9.26 10.61
C VAL A 62 -7.48 7.89 9.97
N ILE A 63 -7.79 6.83 10.70
CA ILE A 63 -7.67 5.43 10.30
C ILE A 63 -9.06 4.81 10.30
N TYR A 64 -9.45 4.26 9.16
CA TYR A 64 -10.67 3.50 8.99
C TYR A 64 -10.36 2.05 8.64
N GLU A 65 -11.20 1.12 9.08
CA GLU A 65 -11.24 -0.23 8.51
C GLU A 65 -12.23 -0.23 7.35
N GLU A 66 -11.77 -0.65 6.19
CA GLU A 66 -12.63 -0.83 5.02
C GLU A 66 -13.33 -2.19 5.15
N ILE A 67 -14.65 -2.15 5.11
CA ILE A 67 -15.52 -3.34 5.23
C ILE A 67 -16.56 -3.40 4.10
N LEU A 68 -16.58 -2.40 3.21
CA LEU A 68 -17.56 -2.27 2.15
C LEU A 68 -16.89 -2.56 0.80
N HIS A 69 -17.44 -3.55 0.10
CA HIS A 69 -17.06 -3.90 -1.27
C HIS A 69 -17.72 -2.94 -2.28
N ASP A 70 -17.18 -2.86 -3.50
CA ASP A 70 -17.80 -2.20 -4.65
C ASP A 70 -18.20 -0.72 -4.46
N THR A 71 -17.51 0.02 -3.61
CA THR A 71 -17.83 1.45 -3.35
C THR A 71 -17.25 2.40 -4.40
N GLY A 72 -16.48 1.88 -5.35
CA GLY A 72 -15.71 2.67 -6.33
C GLY A 72 -14.48 3.35 -5.74
N LYS A 73 -14.19 3.16 -4.44
CA LYS A 73 -12.98 3.65 -3.78
C LYS A 73 -11.84 2.66 -3.95
N ASP A 74 -10.61 3.17 -3.98
CA ASP A 74 -9.42 2.33 -4.10
C ASP A 74 -9.25 1.35 -2.92
N SER A 75 -9.65 1.72 -1.70
CA SER A 75 -9.63 0.82 -0.55
C SER A 75 -10.56 -0.38 -0.76
N SER A 76 -11.80 -0.17 -1.24
CA SER A 76 -12.72 -1.28 -1.52
C SER A 76 -12.17 -2.26 -2.56
N ARG A 77 -11.42 -1.77 -3.56
CA ARG A 77 -10.75 -2.63 -4.55
C ARG A 77 -9.70 -3.56 -3.93
N PHE A 78 -9.16 -3.23 -2.76
CA PHE A 78 -8.24 -4.13 -2.03
C PHE A 78 -8.99 -5.27 -1.35
N LEU A 79 -10.20 -5.01 -0.84
CA LEU A 79 -11.07 -6.08 -0.33
C LEU A 79 -11.52 -7.00 -1.46
N ASP A 80 -11.92 -6.42 -2.60
CA ASP A 80 -12.35 -7.19 -3.79
C ASP A 80 -11.22 -8.06 -4.34
N ALA A 81 -9.97 -7.59 -4.23
CA ALA A 81 -8.79 -8.36 -4.57
C ALA A 81 -8.47 -9.50 -3.58
N GLY A 82 -9.19 -9.64 -2.46
CA GLY A 82 -9.03 -10.75 -1.52
C GLY A 82 -8.17 -10.45 -0.29
N ALA A 83 -7.87 -9.17 0.01
CA ALA A 83 -7.21 -8.83 1.27
C ALA A 83 -8.06 -9.29 2.45
N LYS A 84 -7.43 -9.88 3.47
CA LYS A 84 -8.13 -10.35 4.68
C LYS A 84 -8.66 -9.20 5.52
N ARG A 85 -7.88 -8.12 5.61
CA ARG A 85 -8.26 -6.85 6.23
C ARG A 85 -7.74 -5.70 5.39
N VAL A 86 -8.47 -4.60 5.37
CA VAL A 86 -8.09 -3.41 4.63
C VAL A 86 -8.23 -2.19 5.53
N TYR A 87 -7.19 -1.37 5.55
CA TYR A 87 -7.20 -0.10 6.26
C TYR A 87 -7.03 1.06 5.30
N TYR A 88 -7.88 2.07 5.47
CA TYR A 88 -7.77 3.34 4.78
C TYR A 88 -7.32 4.42 5.76
N ILE A 89 -6.19 5.05 5.46
CA ILE A 89 -5.61 6.13 6.25
C ILE A 89 -5.67 7.42 5.45
N THR A 90 -6.32 8.44 6.01
CA THR A 90 -6.12 9.83 5.58
C THR A 90 -5.06 10.44 6.49
N ALA A 91 -3.95 10.93 5.95
CA ALA A 91 -2.87 11.48 6.76
C ALA A 91 -2.15 12.62 6.05
N GLN A 92 -1.94 13.72 6.77
CA GLN A 92 -0.99 14.76 6.36
C GLN A 92 0.41 14.16 6.22
N ARG A 93 1.26 14.79 5.41
CA ARG A 93 2.62 14.30 5.11
C ARG A 93 3.40 14.01 6.40
N ASP A 94 3.38 14.93 7.34
CA ASP A 94 4.17 14.85 8.58
C ASP A 94 3.53 13.90 9.62
N SER A 95 2.31 13.41 9.35
CA SER A 95 1.57 12.50 10.23
C SER A 95 1.59 11.05 9.74
N GLN A 96 2.15 10.76 8.56
CA GLN A 96 2.18 9.40 7.99
C GLN A 96 2.90 8.39 8.89
N TYR A 97 3.98 8.81 9.56
CA TYR A 97 4.68 7.97 10.53
C TYR A 97 3.78 7.59 11.70
N ASN A 98 3.18 8.57 12.37
CA ASN A 98 2.32 8.34 13.53
C ASN A 98 1.07 7.53 13.17
N ALA A 99 0.49 7.77 11.99
CA ALA A 99 -0.65 7.01 11.50
C ALA A 99 -0.30 5.53 11.28
N MET A 100 0.85 5.25 10.66
CA MET A 100 1.32 3.89 10.45
C MET A 100 1.65 3.19 11.77
N GLU A 101 2.36 3.85 12.69
CA GLU A 101 2.66 3.27 14.02
C GLU A 101 1.38 2.95 14.81
N THR A 102 0.41 3.87 14.83
CA THR A 102 -0.88 3.67 15.49
C THR A 102 -1.62 2.45 14.94
N LEU A 103 -1.57 2.25 13.62
CA LEU A 103 -2.18 1.07 13.00
C LEU A 103 -1.40 -0.22 13.31
N LEU A 104 -0.07 -0.17 13.28
CA LEU A 104 0.78 -1.34 13.54
C LEU A 104 0.60 -1.89 14.96
N GLU A 105 0.26 -1.06 15.95
CA GLU A 105 -0.12 -1.51 17.30
C GLU A 105 -1.40 -2.37 17.32
N LYS A 106 -2.23 -2.29 16.28
CA LYS A 106 -3.49 -3.05 16.14
C LYS A 106 -3.35 -4.27 15.23
N ILE A 107 -2.27 -4.36 14.46
CA ILE A 107 -2.01 -5.48 13.54
C ILE A 107 -1.11 -6.51 14.24
N PRO A 108 -1.45 -7.81 14.22
CA PRO A 108 -0.58 -8.84 14.78
C PRO A 108 0.83 -8.78 14.17
N ALA A 109 1.86 -8.91 15.01
CA ALA A 109 3.25 -8.90 14.56
C ALA A 109 3.51 -9.99 13.50
N GLY A 110 4.29 -9.66 12.47
CA GLY A 110 4.60 -10.58 11.37
C GLY A 110 3.49 -10.75 10.34
N THR A 111 2.36 -10.05 10.45
CA THR A 111 1.33 -10.06 9.40
C THR A 111 1.90 -9.53 8.08
N PRO A 112 1.69 -10.20 6.92
CA PRO A 112 2.08 -9.69 5.61
C PRO A 112 1.25 -8.46 5.25
N ILE A 113 1.93 -7.32 5.07
CA ILE A 113 1.31 -6.05 4.73
C ILE A 113 1.64 -5.66 3.29
N ILE A 114 0.61 -5.29 2.51
CA ILE A 114 0.77 -4.60 1.23
C ILE A 114 0.21 -3.18 1.38
N CYS A 115 1.06 -2.17 1.24
CA CYS A 115 0.67 -0.78 1.46
C CYS A 115 0.84 0.05 0.20
N GLU A 116 -0.21 0.76 -0.22
CA GLU A 116 -0.10 1.87 -1.15
C GLU A 116 0.13 3.18 -0.38
N ALA A 117 1.28 3.82 -0.56
CA ALA A 117 1.55 5.14 0.02
C ALA A 117 2.57 5.94 -0.80
N GLY A 118 2.37 7.26 -0.88
CA GLY A 118 3.22 8.14 -1.69
C GLY A 118 4.54 8.61 -1.04
N GLY A 119 4.71 8.45 0.27
CA GLY A 119 5.84 9.02 1.01
C GLY A 119 6.36 8.19 2.19
N LEU A 120 5.77 7.01 2.45
CA LEU A 120 6.06 6.23 3.65
C LEU A 120 7.52 5.72 3.70
N HIS A 121 8.18 5.61 2.54
CA HIS A 121 9.57 5.20 2.40
C HIS A 121 10.57 6.17 3.07
N HIS A 122 10.18 7.41 3.39
CA HIS A 122 11.03 8.32 4.16
C HIS A 122 11.12 7.93 5.64
N HIS A 123 10.14 7.18 6.14
CA HIS A 123 10.01 6.85 7.56
C HIS A 123 10.34 5.38 7.84
N PHE A 124 9.97 4.49 6.92
CA PHE A 124 10.15 3.04 7.08
C PHE A 124 11.08 2.46 6.00
N LYS A 125 11.88 1.48 6.41
CA LYS A 125 12.58 0.58 5.50
C LYS A 125 11.73 -0.69 5.34
N PRO A 126 10.93 -0.81 4.26
CA PRO A 126 10.12 -2.00 4.00
C PRO A 126 11.03 -3.20 3.68
N GLY A 127 10.46 -4.42 3.73
CA GLY A 127 11.12 -5.59 3.15
C GLY A 127 11.22 -5.47 1.63
N LEU A 128 10.20 -4.86 1.01
CA LEU A 128 10.22 -4.54 -0.41
C LEU A 128 9.57 -3.19 -0.72
N HIS A 129 10.23 -2.37 -1.52
CA HIS A 129 9.72 -1.10 -2.04
C HIS A 129 9.63 -1.13 -3.56
N ILE A 130 8.39 -1.13 -4.07
CA ILE A 130 8.11 -1.05 -5.50
C ILE A 130 7.60 0.34 -5.86
N VAL A 131 8.17 0.93 -6.91
CA VAL A 131 7.77 2.24 -7.42
C VAL A 131 7.10 2.07 -8.78
N THR A 132 5.87 2.54 -8.91
CA THR A 132 5.18 2.53 -10.20
C THR A 132 5.38 3.84 -10.97
N ILE A 133 5.66 3.72 -12.26
CA ILE A 133 5.80 4.85 -13.19
C ILE A 133 4.76 4.74 -14.31
N SER A 134 4.21 5.87 -14.74
CA SER A 134 3.32 5.90 -15.90
C SER A 134 4.15 5.95 -17.17
N LYS A 135 3.88 5.05 -18.12
CA LYS A 135 4.47 5.11 -19.47
C LYS A 135 4.00 6.35 -20.25
N ASN A 136 2.74 6.74 -20.02
CA ASN A 136 2.06 7.75 -20.84
C ASN A 136 2.21 9.18 -20.30
N LYS A 137 2.91 9.36 -19.18
CA LYS A 137 3.04 10.67 -18.51
C LYS A 137 4.43 10.79 -17.89
N PRO A 138 5.06 11.97 -17.98
CA PRO A 138 6.32 12.19 -17.30
C PRO A 138 6.15 12.02 -15.77
N PRO A 139 7.18 11.52 -15.07
CA PRO A 139 7.16 11.42 -13.62
C PRO A 139 7.04 12.82 -13.00
N GLN A 140 6.14 12.98 -12.02
CA GLN A 140 5.99 14.21 -11.24
C GLN A 140 6.89 14.21 -9.98
N LYS A 141 7.42 13.04 -9.63
CA LYS A 141 8.33 12.82 -8.51
C LYS A 141 9.48 11.95 -8.97
N GLU A 142 10.64 12.17 -8.38
CA GLU A 142 11.80 11.31 -8.58
C GLU A 142 11.54 9.90 -8.05
N ILE A 143 12.21 8.93 -8.66
CA ILE A 143 12.22 7.55 -8.18
C ILE A 143 13.19 7.48 -6.99
N PRO A 144 12.73 7.10 -5.79
CA PRO A 144 13.62 6.99 -4.63
C PRO A 144 14.73 5.98 -4.87
N GLN A 145 15.96 6.29 -4.43
CA GLN A 145 17.08 5.33 -4.44
C GLN A 145 16.81 4.08 -3.59
N SER A 146 15.86 4.17 -2.65
CA SER A 146 15.39 3.05 -1.83
C SER A 146 14.39 2.15 -2.55
N ALA A 147 14.13 2.35 -3.85
CA ALA A 147 13.29 1.47 -4.63
C ALA A 147 14.06 0.18 -4.95
N ASP A 148 13.49 -0.95 -4.57
CA ASP A 148 14.03 -2.27 -4.94
C ASP A 148 13.60 -2.66 -6.36
N LEU A 149 12.44 -2.16 -6.80
CA LEU A 149 11.91 -2.40 -8.14
C LEU A 149 11.16 -1.18 -8.68
N VAL A 150 11.32 -0.94 -9.97
CA VAL A 150 10.53 0.04 -10.73
C VAL A 150 9.67 -0.69 -11.74
N VAL A 151 8.37 -0.42 -11.71
CA VAL A 151 7.38 -1.07 -12.60
C VAL A 151 6.70 -0.03 -13.47
N GLU A 152 6.71 -0.23 -14.78
CA GLU A 152 6.04 0.64 -15.75
C GLU A 152 4.57 0.21 -15.95
N PHE A 153 3.66 1.19 -15.85
CA PHE A 153 2.23 1.05 -16.10
C PHE A 153 1.87 1.67 -17.45
N ASP A 154 1.33 0.88 -18.37
CA ASP A 154 0.96 1.32 -19.72
C ASP A 154 -0.45 1.93 -19.83
N GLY A 155 -1.21 1.92 -18.74
CA GLY A 155 -2.60 2.37 -18.67
C GLY A 155 -3.60 1.23 -18.47
N GLU A 156 -3.23 0.01 -18.84
CA GLU A 156 -4.07 -1.19 -18.70
C GLU A 156 -3.44 -2.20 -17.74
N GLY A 157 -2.12 -2.39 -17.84
CA GLY A 157 -1.40 -3.38 -17.07
C GLY A 157 0.07 -3.06 -16.88
N PHE A 158 0.82 -4.09 -16.49
CA PHE A 158 2.24 -3.99 -16.20
C PHE A 158 3.00 -5.04 -17.00
N LYS A 159 4.19 -4.68 -17.48
CA LYS A 159 5.21 -5.65 -17.88
C LYS A 159 5.95 -6.15 -16.64
N PHE A 160 5.22 -6.86 -15.78
CA PHE A 160 5.72 -7.34 -14.50
C PHE A 160 5.12 -8.70 -14.16
N GLU A 161 6.01 -9.68 -14.00
CA GLU A 161 5.67 -10.98 -13.44
C GLU A 161 5.89 -10.97 -11.92
N THR A 162 4.82 -11.27 -11.21
CA THR A 162 4.69 -11.20 -9.75
C THR A 162 5.22 -12.45 -9.05
N ASN A 163 5.43 -13.54 -9.79
CA ASN A 163 6.15 -14.75 -9.39
C ASN A 163 7.59 -14.46 -8.89
N THR A 164 8.10 -13.26 -9.10
CA THR A 164 9.37 -12.76 -8.59
C THR A 164 9.30 -12.32 -7.13
N LEU A 165 8.13 -12.29 -6.49
CA LEU A 165 7.96 -11.85 -5.11
C LEU A 165 7.74 -13.02 -4.16
N LEU A 166 8.46 -13.02 -3.03
CA LEU A 166 8.38 -14.06 -2.01
C LEU A 166 8.02 -13.46 -0.66
N TRP A 167 7.01 -14.04 -0.01
CA TRP A 167 6.76 -13.89 1.41
C TRP A 167 7.35 -15.10 2.14
N LYS A 168 8.37 -14.89 2.98
CA LYS A 168 8.99 -15.96 3.78
C LYS A 168 9.59 -15.39 5.06
N ASP A 169 9.53 -16.14 6.15
CA ASP A 169 10.15 -15.78 7.43
C ASP A 169 9.73 -14.38 7.95
N ASN A 170 8.47 -14.01 7.69
CA ASN A 170 7.85 -12.71 7.98
C ASN A 170 8.45 -11.51 7.22
N GLU A 171 9.05 -11.75 6.05
CA GLU A 171 9.69 -10.73 5.23
C GLU A 171 9.29 -10.85 3.75
N TRP A 172 9.12 -9.71 3.09
CA TRP A 172 8.97 -9.62 1.65
C TRP A 172 10.34 -9.56 0.97
N ASN A 173 10.53 -10.37 -0.07
CA ASN A 173 11.78 -10.48 -0.82
C ASN A 173 11.52 -10.58 -2.33
N ILE A 174 12.55 -10.26 -3.13
CA ILE A 174 12.60 -10.60 -4.56
C ILE A 174 13.33 -11.93 -4.72
N ILE A 175 12.71 -12.88 -5.43
CA ILE A 175 13.36 -14.09 -5.92
C ILE A 175 14.24 -13.69 -7.11
N LYS A 176 15.54 -13.95 -7.00
CA LYS A 176 16.50 -13.79 -8.09
C LYS A 176 16.67 -15.08 -8.87
#